data_AF-E3GLR1-F1
#
_entry.id   AF-E3GLR1-F1
#
_cell.length_a   1.000
_cell.length_b   1.000
_cell.length_c   1.000
_cell.angle_alpha   90.00
_cell.angle_beta   90.00
_cell.angle_gamma   90.00
#
_symmetry.space_group_name_H-M   'P 1'
#
loop_
_entity.id
_entity.type
_entity.pdbx_description
1 polymer ?
#
loop_
_entity_poly.entity_id
_entity_poly.type
_entity_poly.pdbx_seq_one_letter_code
_entity_poly.pdbx_strand_id
1 'polypeptide(L)'
;MGAKMEIVGLSDVMLDFDHMEKTADNALLDAALDAGAKVLSAAIEKRAPRAIEHRGPNKSERGRTIGNRKIVRDSRWRSGLHMADTIKASKKKGKNLKRYCYVGPDEGANVSDNKTPHFYWYFHEFGTSKLPARPFMGPGYDEAEAAVEKIMDDILLKGVGL
;
A
#
# COMPACT_ATOMS: atom_id res chain seq x y z
N MET A 1 12.79 7.88 -62.99
CA MET A 1 13.20 8.83 -61.93
C MET A 1 12.23 8.68 -60.78
N GLY A 2 12.70 8.37 -59.58
CA GLY A 2 11.84 8.24 -58.39
C GLY A 2 12.35 9.18 -57.30
N ALA A 3 11.43 9.88 -56.64
CA ALA A 3 11.75 10.73 -55.49
C ALA A 3 11.86 9.88 -54.23
N LYS A 4 12.95 10.05 -53.48
CA LYS A 4 13.15 9.43 -52.16
C LYS A 4 12.50 10.34 -51.11
N MET A 5 11.66 9.76 -50.26
CA MET A 5 11.01 10.45 -49.16
C MET A 5 11.44 9.75 -47.86
N GLU A 6 11.98 10.51 -46.92
CA GLU A 6 12.41 10.02 -45.60
C GLU A 6 11.71 10.81 -44.50
N ILE A 7 11.40 10.15 -43.39
CA ILE A 7 10.84 10.80 -42.20
C ILE A 7 11.99 11.52 -41.49
N VAL A 8 11.98 12.84 -41.53
CA VAL A 8 12.92 13.69 -40.79
C VAL A 8 12.27 14.06 -39.46
N GLY A 9 12.96 13.81 -38.33
CA GLY A 9 12.50 14.21 -36.99
C GLY A 9 12.02 13.08 -36.07
N LEU A 10 11.82 11.86 -36.57
CA LEU A 10 11.51 10.71 -35.69
C LEU A 10 12.67 10.41 -34.73
N SER A 11 13.91 10.62 -35.19
CA SER A 11 15.12 10.51 -34.36
C SER A 11 15.07 11.42 -33.14
N ASP A 12 14.60 12.65 -33.33
CA ASP A 12 14.63 13.70 -32.31
C ASP A 12 13.56 13.40 -31.25
N VAL A 13 12.39 12.96 -31.70
CA VAL A 13 11.32 12.48 -30.81
C VAL A 13 11.78 11.25 -30.01
N MET A 14 12.48 10.31 -30.63
CA MET A 14 13.02 9.13 -29.91
C MET A 14 14.06 9.52 -28.87
N LEU A 15 14.93 10.50 -29.17
CA LEU A 15 15.91 11.02 -28.21
C LEU A 15 15.24 11.72 -27.03
N ASP A 16 14.18 12.49 -27.26
CA ASP A 16 13.39 13.13 -26.20
C ASP A 16 12.69 12.11 -25.30
N PHE A 17 12.16 11.02 -25.88
CA PHE A 17 11.59 9.91 -25.10
C PHE A 17 12.63 9.19 -24.24
N ASP A 18 13.82 8.93 -24.79
CA ASP A 18 14.94 8.35 -24.05
C ASP A 18 15.39 9.28 -22.92
N HIS A 19 15.39 10.59 -23.16
CA HIS A 19 15.69 11.58 -22.13
C HIS A 19 14.60 11.60 -21.06
N MET A 20 13.32 11.56 -21.44
CA MET A 20 12.19 11.44 -20.52
C MET A 20 12.28 10.19 -19.63
N GLU A 21 12.61 9.04 -20.21
CA GLU A 21 12.79 7.78 -19.46
C GLU A 21 13.93 7.91 -18.44
N LYS A 22 15.01 8.60 -18.79
CA LYS A 22 16.14 8.86 -17.89
C LYS A 22 15.80 9.90 -16.81
N THR A 23 14.99 10.91 -17.13
CA THR A 23 14.55 11.94 -16.17
C THR A 23 13.43 11.47 -15.25
N ALA A 24 12.69 10.41 -15.64
CA ALA A 24 11.80 9.69 -14.75
C ALA A 24 12.63 8.88 -13.74
N ASP A 25 13.35 9.62 -12.89
CA ASP A 25 14.18 9.07 -11.84
C ASP A 25 13.35 8.12 -10.97
N ASN A 26 13.94 6.99 -10.58
CA ASN A 26 13.28 6.03 -9.68
C ASN A 26 12.75 6.71 -8.40
N ALA A 27 13.40 7.79 -7.95
CA ALA A 27 12.98 8.59 -6.81
C ALA A 27 11.65 9.33 -7.06
N LEU A 28 11.44 9.90 -8.26
CA LEU A 28 10.19 10.56 -8.63
C LEU A 28 9.05 9.53 -8.69
N LEU A 29 9.30 8.41 -9.34
CA LEU A 29 8.33 7.31 -9.44
C LEU A 29 7.98 6.75 -8.05
N ASP A 30 8.97 6.59 -7.17
CA ASP A 30 8.74 6.15 -5.78
C ASP A 30 7.94 7.19 -4.97
N ALA A 31 8.18 8.49 -5.18
CA ALA A 31 7.43 9.55 -4.53
C ALA A 31 5.96 9.59 -4.98
N ALA A 32 5.70 9.43 -6.28
CA ALA A 32 4.35 9.34 -6.83
C ALA A 32 3.61 8.12 -6.26
N LEU A 33 4.27 6.95 -6.24
CA LEU A 33 3.71 5.73 -5.65
C LEU A 33 3.41 5.88 -4.16
N ASP A 34 4.33 6.49 -3.39
CA ASP A 34 4.12 6.73 -1.96
C ASP A 34 2.96 7.68 -1.67
N ALA A 35 2.81 8.73 -2.49
CA ALA A 35 1.72 9.69 -2.35
C ALA A 35 0.38 9.03 -2.66
N GLY A 36 0.27 8.33 -3.79
CA GLY A 36 -0.95 7.62 -4.15
C GLY A 36 -1.30 6.52 -3.15
N ALA A 37 -0.31 5.76 -2.69
CA ALA A 37 -0.54 4.69 -1.71
C ALA A 37 -1.08 5.20 -0.37
N LYS A 38 -0.68 6.40 0.08
CA LYS A 38 -1.22 7.04 1.29
C LYS A 38 -2.70 7.41 1.16
N VAL A 39 -3.10 7.88 -0.01
CA VAL A 39 -4.51 8.24 -0.26
C VAL A 39 -5.37 6.98 -0.30
N LEU A 40 -4.90 5.96 -1.01
CA LEU A 40 -5.58 4.67 -1.07
C LEU A 40 -5.66 4.02 0.32
N SER A 41 -4.58 4.02 1.10
CA SER A 41 -4.60 3.44 2.46
C SER A 41 -5.62 4.15 3.35
N ALA A 42 -5.65 5.49 3.32
CA ALA A 42 -6.61 6.27 4.09
C ALA A 42 -8.08 6.01 3.70
N ALA A 43 -8.35 5.77 2.41
CA ALA A 43 -9.71 5.44 1.95
C ALA A 43 -10.17 4.04 2.41
N ILE A 44 -9.27 3.06 2.41
CA ILE A 44 -9.55 1.71 2.90
C ILE A 44 -9.69 1.73 4.44
N GLU A 45 -8.83 2.48 5.15
CA GLU A 45 -8.85 2.63 6.61
C GLU A 45 -10.18 3.15 7.18
N LYS A 46 -10.84 4.06 6.46
CA LYS A 46 -12.14 4.62 6.86
C LYS A 46 -13.24 3.57 6.91
N ARG A 47 -13.16 2.55 6.04
CA ARG A 47 -14.17 1.49 5.91
C ARG A 47 -13.80 0.21 6.66
N ALA A 48 -12.51 0.01 6.88
CA ALA A 48 -12.00 -1.19 7.54
C ALA A 48 -12.59 -1.35 8.95
N PRO A 49 -12.90 -2.59 9.37
CA PRO A 49 -13.44 -2.85 10.70
C PRO A 49 -12.45 -2.43 11.80
N ARG A 50 -12.94 -1.62 12.74
CA ARG A 50 -12.25 -1.27 14.00
C ARG A 50 -12.94 -2.02 15.13
N ALA A 51 -12.20 -2.71 16.00
CA ALA A 51 -12.83 -3.38 17.14
C ALA A 51 -13.26 -2.34 18.18
N ILE A 52 -14.47 -2.51 18.70
CA ILE A 52 -15.14 -1.61 19.66
C ILE A 52 -14.37 -1.55 21.00
N GLU A 53 -13.67 -2.63 21.34
CA GLU A 53 -12.85 -2.72 22.54
C GLU A 53 -11.38 -2.91 22.17
N HIS A 54 -10.52 -1.98 22.62
CA HIS A 54 -9.08 -2.20 22.69
C HIS A 54 -8.81 -3.28 23.76
N ARG A 55 -8.94 -4.55 23.40
CA ARG A 55 -8.42 -5.65 24.23
C ARG A 55 -6.90 -5.70 24.07
N GLY A 56 -6.25 -4.64 24.54
CA GLY A 56 -4.80 -4.61 24.70
C GLY A 56 -4.34 -5.71 25.65
N PRO A 57 -3.02 -5.91 25.81
CA PRO A 57 -2.53 -6.84 26.81
C PRO A 57 -3.10 -6.40 28.16
N ASN A 58 -3.69 -7.34 28.93
CA ASN A 58 -4.34 -7.01 30.19
C ASN A 58 -3.39 -6.14 31.03
N LYS A 59 -3.88 -5.06 31.65
CA LYS A 59 -3.07 -4.19 32.53
C LYS A 59 -2.29 -5.01 33.59
N SER A 60 -2.81 -6.17 33.99
CA SER A 60 -2.19 -7.13 34.92
C SER A 60 -1.04 -7.97 34.35
N GLU A 61 -0.75 -7.88 33.05
CA GLU A 61 0.39 -8.53 32.38
C GLU A 61 1.56 -7.56 32.15
N ARG A 62 1.34 -6.26 32.33
CA ARG A 62 2.42 -5.26 32.33
C ARG A 62 3.23 -5.38 33.62
N GLY A 63 4.31 -6.17 33.56
CA GLY A 63 5.36 -6.14 34.58
C GLY A 63 5.29 -7.22 35.64
N ARG A 64 4.77 -8.42 35.33
CA ARG A 64 5.04 -9.58 36.19
C ARG A 64 6.50 -9.99 36.02
N THR A 65 7.35 -9.61 36.97
CA THR A 65 8.75 -10.04 37.05
C THR A 65 8.83 -11.29 37.92
N ILE A 66 9.49 -12.34 37.44
CA ILE A 66 9.97 -13.42 38.31
C ILE A 66 11.44 -13.08 38.58
N GLY A 67 11.74 -12.54 39.76
CA GLY A 67 13.06 -11.97 40.08
C GLY A 67 13.40 -10.76 39.21
N ASN A 68 14.64 -10.67 38.72
CA ASN A 68 15.12 -9.54 37.89
C ASN A 68 14.82 -9.67 36.39
N ARG A 69 14.15 -10.74 35.94
CA ARG A 69 13.78 -10.92 34.52
C ARG A 69 12.38 -10.36 34.27
N LYS A 70 12.29 -9.37 33.37
CA LYS A 70 11.03 -8.95 32.78
C LYS A 70 10.52 -10.09 31.92
N ILE A 71 9.40 -10.70 32.30
CA ILE A 71 8.71 -11.65 31.44
C ILE A 71 8.07 -10.81 30.33
N VAL A 72 8.79 -10.59 29.24
CA VAL A 72 8.20 -10.15 27.99
C VAL A 72 7.55 -11.39 27.39
N ARG A 73 6.33 -11.73 27.83
CA ARG A 73 5.53 -12.71 27.08
C ARG A 73 5.39 -12.12 25.68
N ASP A 74 5.67 -12.93 24.67
CA ASP A 74 5.61 -12.53 23.27
C ASP A 74 4.14 -12.34 22.85
N SER A 75 3.48 -11.35 23.44
CA SER A 75 2.08 -11.02 23.23
C SER A 75 1.91 -10.19 21.95
N ARG A 76 2.70 -10.44 20.90
CA ARG A 76 2.58 -9.79 19.57
C ARG A 76 1.16 -9.91 18.98
N TRP A 77 0.48 -10.96 19.38
CA TRP A 77 -0.88 -11.36 19.04
C TRP A 77 -1.97 -10.59 19.78
N ARG A 78 -1.61 -9.92 20.88
CA ARG A 78 -2.48 -9.05 21.69
C ARG A 78 -1.95 -7.63 21.66
N SER A 79 -1.50 -7.18 20.50
CA SER A 79 -0.96 -5.83 20.30
C SER A 79 -2.04 -4.75 20.43
N GLY A 80 -3.32 -5.14 20.30
CA GLY A 80 -4.44 -4.19 20.28
C GLY A 80 -4.48 -3.32 19.02
N LEU A 81 -3.64 -3.61 18.02
CA LEU A 81 -3.74 -3.01 16.68
C LEU A 81 -4.98 -3.58 15.98
N HIS A 82 -5.75 -2.72 15.33
CA HIS A 82 -6.90 -3.10 14.53
C HIS A 82 -6.52 -3.30 13.06
N MET A 83 -7.41 -3.91 12.27
CA MET A 83 -7.18 -4.10 10.84
C MET A 83 -6.89 -2.77 10.14
N ALA A 84 -7.68 -1.73 10.44
CA ALA A 84 -7.47 -0.39 9.92
C ALA A 84 -6.04 0.12 10.16
N ASP A 85 -5.47 -0.11 11.34
CA ASP A 85 -4.14 0.42 11.72
C ASP A 85 -2.97 -0.28 11.00
N THR A 86 -3.25 -1.33 10.22
CA THR A 86 -2.25 -2.16 9.54
C THR A 86 -2.29 -2.10 8.02
N ILE A 87 -3.22 -1.34 7.46
CA ILE A 87 -3.24 -1.07 6.03
C ILE A 87 -2.07 -0.15 5.72
N LYS A 88 -1.09 -0.68 4.98
CA LYS A 88 0.12 0.05 4.61
C LYS A 88 0.50 -0.27 3.18
N ALA A 89 1.32 0.59 2.59
CA ALA A 89 1.97 0.29 1.33
C ALA A 89 3.10 -0.73 1.56
N SER A 90 3.16 -1.76 0.73
CA SER A 90 4.26 -2.71 0.69
C SER A 90 5.54 -2.04 0.18
N LYS A 91 6.64 -2.79 0.25
CA LYS A 91 7.86 -2.39 -0.47
C LYS A 91 7.55 -2.23 -1.97
N LYS A 92 8.11 -1.20 -2.59
CA LYS A 92 8.00 -0.96 -4.02
C LYS A 92 8.77 -2.06 -4.76
N LYS A 93 8.15 -2.58 -5.81
CA LYS A 93 8.68 -3.63 -6.68
C LYS A 93 8.75 -3.09 -8.11
N GLY A 94 9.56 -3.74 -8.94
CA GLY A 94 9.78 -3.34 -10.34
C GLY A 94 11.04 -2.52 -10.57
N LYS A 95 11.30 -2.22 -11.84
CA LYS A 95 12.45 -1.44 -12.32
C LYS A 95 11.95 -0.44 -13.38
N ASN A 96 12.60 0.72 -13.46
CA ASN A 96 12.32 1.79 -14.41
C ASN A 96 10.83 2.14 -14.40
N LEU A 97 10.16 2.25 -15.55
CA LEU A 97 8.77 2.70 -15.67
C LEU A 97 7.71 1.74 -15.11
N LYS A 98 8.07 0.49 -14.77
CA LYS A 98 7.12 -0.53 -14.26
C LYS A 98 7.21 -0.70 -12.76
N ARG A 99 7.14 0.41 -12.00
CA ARG A 99 7.12 0.36 -10.53
C ARG A 99 5.71 0.17 -10.02
N TYR A 100 5.57 -0.62 -8.97
CA TYR A 100 4.27 -0.83 -8.31
C TYR A 100 4.46 -1.14 -6.82
N CYS A 101 3.41 -0.93 -6.04
CA CYS A 101 3.33 -1.36 -4.65
C CYS A 101 1.96 -1.98 -4.39
N TYR A 102 1.88 -2.86 -3.41
CA TYR A 102 0.62 -3.39 -2.92
C TYR A 102 0.17 -2.52 -1.75
N VAL A 103 -1.11 -2.16 -1.70
CA VAL A 103 -1.70 -1.48 -0.54
C VAL A 103 -2.66 -2.44 0.13
N GLY A 104 -2.41 -2.73 1.41
CA GLY A 104 -3.18 -3.73 2.13
C GLY A 104 -2.57 -4.04 3.49
N PRO A 105 -3.08 -5.07 4.18
CA PRO A 105 -2.44 -5.57 5.39
C PRO A 105 -1.01 -6.02 5.07
N ASP A 106 -0.09 -5.71 5.97
CA ASP A 106 1.35 -6.02 5.86
C ASP A 106 1.61 -7.49 5.45
N GLU A 107 2.55 -7.76 4.52
CA GLU A 107 2.95 -9.12 4.09
C GLU A 107 3.48 -9.97 5.27
N GLY A 108 3.93 -9.33 6.37
CA GLY A 108 4.19 -10.01 7.65
C GLY A 108 2.94 -10.67 8.27
N ALA A 109 1.77 -10.39 7.70
CA ALA A 109 0.49 -11.00 8.01
C ALA A 109 0.26 -12.34 7.27
N ASN A 110 1.32 -13.14 7.04
CA ASN A 110 1.21 -14.53 6.58
C ASN A 110 0.16 -15.30 7.39
N VAL A 111 -0.95 -15.63 6.74
CA VAL A 111 -2.11 -16.34 7.28
C VAL A 111 -1.72 -17.68 7.93
N SER A 112 -0.60 -18.28 7.52
CA SER A 112 -0.12 -19.59 8.01
C SER A 112 0.42 -19.58 9.43
N ASP A 113 1.08 -18.49 9.83
CA ASP A 113 1.83 -18.50 11.10
C ASP A 113 0.96 -18.15 12.29
N ASN A 114 -0.32 -17.86 12.05
CA ASN A 114 -1.28 -17.32 13.01
C ASN A 114 -0.81 -15.96 13.59
N LYS A 115 0.48 -15.59 13.56
CA LYS A 115 1.21 -14.47 14.23
C LYS A 115 0.74 -13.06 13.92
N THR A 116 -0.32 -12.95 13.16
CA THR A 116 -0.79 -11.76 12.51
C THR A 116 -2.02 -11.31 13.28
N PRO A 117 -2.07 -10.07 13.80
CA PRO A 117 -3.17 -9.67 14.66
C PRO A 117 -4.54 -9.60 13.95
N HIS A 118 -4.58 -9.84 12.63
CA HIS A 118 -5.70 -9.49 11.77
C HIS A 118 -6.36 -10.65 11.04
N PHE A 119 -6.04 -11.92 11.33
CA PHE A 119 -6.57 -13.12 10.65
C PHE A 119 -8.04 -13.04 10.17
N TYR A 120 -8.93 -12.41 10.96
CA TYR A 120 -10.35 -12.26 10.63
C TYR A 120 -10.71 -11.27 9.50
N TRP A 121 -9.77 -10.46 9.01
CA TRP A 121 -10.04 -9.45 7.99
C TRP A 121 -10.53 -10.07 6.67
N TYR A 122 -9.95 -11.19 6.26
CA TYR A 122 -10.33 -11.92 5.04
C TYR A 122 -11.80 -12.36 5.09
N PHE A 123 -12.24 -12.86 6.25
CA PHE A 123 -13.62 -13.27 6.46
C PHE A 123 -14.60 -12.09 6.54
N HIS A 124 -14.13 -10.90 6.92
CA HIS A 124 -14.94 -9.68 6.81
C HIS A 124 -15.08 -9.23 5.37
N GLU A 125 -14.02 -9.27 4.56
CA GLU A 125 -14.08 -8.86 3.15
C GLU A 125 -14.98 -9.79 2.32
N PHE A 126 -14.78 -11.11 2.44
CA PHE A 126 -15.43 -12.11 1.59
C PHE A 126 -16.63 -12.80 2.23
N GLY A 127 -16.81 -12.66 3.54
CA GLY A 127 -17.84 -13.38 4.29
C GLY A 127 -17.46 -14.83 4.61
N THR A 128 -18.36 -15.49 5.33
CA THR A 128 -18.32 -16.93 5.66
C THR A 128 -19.73 -17.50 5.56
N SER A 129 -19.89 -18.82 5.65
CA SER A 129 -21.22 -19.45 5.65
C SER A 129 -22.15 -18.93 6.75
N LYS A 130 -21.62 -18.34 7.84
CA LYS A 130 -22.41 -17.83 8.98
C LYS A 130 -22.38 -16.30 9.13
N LEU A 131 -21.60 -15.59 8.31
CA LEU A 131 -21.40 -14.15 8.39
C LEU A 131 -21.37 -13.56 6.97
N PRO A 132 -22.26 -12.62 6.61
CA PRO A 132 -22.23 -12.01 5.28
C PRO A 132 -20.94 -11.19 5.06
N ALA A 133 -20.56 -11.07 3.79
CA ALA A 133 -19.45 -10.22 3.35
C ALA A 133 -19.72 -8.75 3.68
N ARG A 134 -18.68 -8.05 4.14
CA ARG A 134 -18.65 -6.62 4.43
C ARG A 134 -17.40 -6.03 3.77
N PRO A 135 -17.40 -5.95 2.42
CA PRO A 135 -16.22 -5.52 1.67
C PRO A 135 -15.86 -4.07 2.02
N PHE A 136 -14.58 -3.83 2.22
CA PHE A 136 -14.02 -2.52 2.54
C PHE A 136 -12.84 -2.15 1.63
N MET A 137 -12.13 -3.13 1.07
CA MET A 137 -11.02 -2.86 0.15
C MET A 137 -11.51 -2.40 -1.23
N GLY A 138 -12.41 -3.15 -1.85
CA GLY A 138 -12.97 -2.78 -3.16
C GLY A 138 -13.63 -1.39 -3.14
N PRO A 139 -14.61 -1.14 -2.25
CA PRO A 139 -15.23 0.18 -2.14
C PRO A 139 -14.26 1.31 -1.75
N GLY A 140 -13.16 0.97 -1.05
CA GLY A 140 -12.09 1.93 -0.74
C GLY A 140 -11.23 2.27 -1.95
N TYR A 141 -10.98 1.31 -2.83
CA TYR A 141 -10.28 1.50 -4.09
C TYR A 141 -11.12 2.35 -5.05
N ASP A 142 -12.39 1.99 -5.28
CA ASP A 142 -13.26 2.66 -6.25
C ASP A 142 -13.44 4.17 -5.93
N GLU A 143 -13.50 4.54 -4.64
CA GLU A 143 -13.56 5.96 -4.24
C GLU A 143 -12.22 6.68 -4.43
N ALA A 144 -11.11 5.99 -4.16
CA ALA A 144 -9.79 6.60 -4.16
C ALA A 144 -9.17 6.70 -5.55
N GLU A 145 -9.58 5.86 -6.52
CA GLU A 145 -8.97 5.71 -7.84
C GLU A 145 -8.71 7.06 -8.53
N ALA A 146 -9.75 7.85 -8.76
CA ALA A 146 -9.62 9.15 -9.42
C ALA A 146 -8.73 10.15 -8.66
N ALA A 147 -8.71 10.08 -7.32
CA ALA A 147 -7.86 10.95 -6.51
C ALA A 147 -6.39 10.51 -6.56
N VAL A 148 -6.14 9.21 -6.58
CA VAL A 148 -4.81 8.62 -6.68
C VAL A 148 -4.19 8.94 -8.04
N GLU A 149 -4.92 8.73 -9.13
CA GLU A 149 -4.47 9.06 -10.49
C GLU A 149 -4.05 10.53 -10.58
N LYS A 150 -4.94 11.44 -10.15
CA LYS A 150 -4.67 12.87 -10.19
C LYS A 150 -3.41 13.28 -9.42
N ILE A 151 -3.18 12.69 -8.24
CA ILE A 151 -2.01 13.01 -7.41
C ILE A 151 -0.73 12.45 -8.02
N MET A 152 -0.79 11.24 -8.57
CA MET A 152 0.37 10.66 -9.26
C MET A 152 0.72 11.49 -10.49
N ASP A 153 -0.27 11.85 -11.30
CA ASP A 153 -0.08 12.68 -12.49
C ASP A 153 0.55 14.04 -12.16
N ASP A 154 0.04 14.73 -11.13
CA ASP A 154 0.58 16.03 -10.70
C ASP A 154 2.06 15.94 -10.27
N ILE A 155 2.41 14.88 -9.54
CA ILE A 155 3.81 14.65 -9.12
C ILE A 155 4.69 14.35 -10.33
N LEU A 156 4.22 13.50 -11.25
CA LEU A 156 4.98 13.13 -12.44
C LEU A 156 5.18 14.31 -13.39
N LEU A 157 4.12 15.07 -13.69
CA LEU A 157 4.19 16.28 -14.51
C LEU A 157 5.20 17.28 -13.94
N LYS A 158 5.05 17.61 -12.65
CA LYS A 158 5.97 18.51 -11.95
C LYS A 158 7.41 18.01 -11.96
N GLY A 159 7.62 16.70 -11.85
CA GLY A 159 8.96 16.10 -11.87
C GLY A 159 9.61 16.10 -13.26
N VAL A 160 8.81 16.00 -14.32
CA VAL A 160 9.27 16.07 -15.71
C VAL A 160 9.42 17.52 -16.19
N GLY A 161 8.87 18.49 -15.45
CA GLY A 161 8.98 19.92 -15.75
C GLY A 161 7.89 20.44 -16.68
N LEU A 162 6.73 19.76 -16.69
CA LEU A 162 5.50 20.15 -17.38
C LEU A 162 4.46 20.64 -16.36
#